data_AF-A0A6B2H281-F1
#
_entry.id   AF-A0A6B2H281-F1
#
_cell.length_a   1.000
_cell.length_b   1.000
_cell.length_c   1.000
_cell.angle_alpha   90.00
_cell.angle_beta   90.00
_cell.angle_gamma   90.00
#
_symmetry.space_group_name_H-M   'P 1'
#
loop_
_entity.id
_entity.type
_entity.pdbx_description
1 polymer ?
#
loop_
_entity_poly.entity_id
_entity_poly.type
_entity_poly.pdbx_seq_one_letter_code
_entity_poly.pdbx_strand_id
1 'polypeptide(L)'
;MSYCLLLSVLELIVYSIVLQFGEFHGEDSSWLKDLLVSSIGALLGFVGAFLIFKYQLKIDREKAEKSEAAAIERKLHYFAALTHKIISSSKEQAEHLNRFCDSFNKDPFFMPRPALVSTLDIKRFSESLNHEEYYHAYITKFGLKNETVYEFRRFYAYIDFLNMGLPQLDELFKQSVLNHNDLKREYTGLLNESAHIARDLVRIKANSGIKPNSSDEEGKQLIQFLQERLDNYNQNAANNANLLTAQEEWVDEVSVFLKDKHKDDETLQDLIKKLDRTSNVFLDKERANEVVINSFRKEEAKILEASVKLSEASNKLIAQYILKINN
;
A
#
# COMPACT_ATOMS: atom_id res chain seq x y z
N MET A 1 -24.11 -10.37 -43.16
CA MET A 1 -24.34 -10.87 -44.53
C MET A 1 -25.72 -11.51 -44.72
N SER A 2 -26.32 -12.18 -43.74
CA SER A 2 -27.66 -12.80 -43.89
C SER A 2 -28.83 -11.83 -44.07
N TYR A 3 -28.77 -10.59 -43.55
CA TYR A 3 -29.87 -9.62 -43.69
C TYR A 3 -30.06 -9.11 -45.12
N CYS A 4 -28.98 -8.94 -45.90
CA CYS A 4 -29.10 -8.53 -47.31
C CYS A 4 -29.77 -9.60 -48.18
N LEU A 5 -29.52 -10.87 -47.90
CA LEU A 5 -30.16 -11.99 -48.61
C LEU A 5 -31.65 -12.13 -48.25
N LEU A 6 -32.01 -11.88 -46.99
CA LEU A 6 -33.41 -11.92 -46.56
C LEU A 6 -34.22 -10.76 -47.14
N LEU A 7 -33.61 -9.57 -47.22
CA LEU A 7 -34.23 -8.39 -47.81
C LEU A 7 -34.45 -8.56 -49.32
N SER A 8 -33.44 -9.07 -50.05
CA SER A 8 -33.55 -9.27 -51.51
C SER A 8 -34.54 -10.38 -51.89
N VAL A 9 -34.68 -11.43 -51.07
CA VAL A 9 -35.72 -12.46 -51.26
C VAL A 9 -37.11 -11.90 -50.97
N LEU A 10 -37.27 -11.05 -49.95
CA LEU A 10 -38.53 -10.37 -49.66
C LEU A 10 -38.93 -9.40 -50.78
N GLU A 11 -37.98 -8.62 -51.31
CA GLU A 11 -38.20 -7.74 -52.46
C GLU A 11 -38.64 -8.54 -53.69
N LEU A 12 -38.01 -9.68 -53.99
CA LEU A 12 -38.39 -10.57 -55.09
C LEU A 12 -39.79 -11.17 -54.92
N ILE A 13 -40.17 -11.56 -53.70
CA ILE A 13 -41.52 -12.09 -53.42
C ILE A 13 -42.57 -10.99 -53.57
N VAL A 14 -42.32 -9.78 -53.04
CA VAL A 14 -43.22 -8.64 -53.20
C VAL A 14 -43.35 -8.24 -54.67
N TYR A 15 -42.24 -8.20 -55.43
CA TYR A 15 -42.26 -7.88 -56.85
C TYR A 15 -43.05 -8.92 -57.67
N SER A 16 -42.91 -10.19 -57.32
CA SER A 16 -43.62 -11.30 -58.00
C SER A 16 -45.13 -11.25 -57.71
N ILE A 17 -45.51 -10.92 -56.47
CA ILE A 17 -46.91 -10.71 -56.08
C ILE A 17 -47.49 -9.50 -56.83
N VAL A 18 -46.80 -8.36 -56.84
CA VAL A 18 -47.28 -7.14 -57.51
C VAL A 18 -47.42 -7.33 -59.03
N LEU A 19 -46.50 -8.05 -59.67
CA LEU A 19 -46.58 -8.34 -61.11
C LEU A 19 -47.70 -9.32 -61.47
N GLN A 20 -48.01 -10.31 -60.62
CA GLN A 20 -49.09 -11.26 -60.89
C GLN A 20 -50.51 -10.68 -60.74
N PHE A 21 -50.67 -9.57 -60.03
CA PHE A 21 -51.97 -8.87 -59.92
C PHE A 21 -52.21 -7.79 -60.99
N GLY A 22 -51.23 -7.53 -61.86
CA GLY A 22 -51.29 -6.47 -62.88
C GLY A 22 -51.98 -6.85 -64.19
N GLU A 23 -52.23 -8.14 -64.45
CA GLU A 23 -52.89 -8.62 -65.68
C GLU A 23 -54.22 -9.32 -65.36
N PHE A 24 -55.30 -8.56 -65.20
CA PHE A 24 -56.67 -9.09 -65.30
C PHE A 24 -57.52 -8.19 -66.20
N HIS A 25 -57.59 -8.57 -67.48
CA HIS A 25 -58.68 -8.20 -68.39
C HIS A 25 -59.49 -9.46 -68.74
N GLY A 26 -60.81 -9.39 -68.61
CA GLY A 26 -61.74 -10.40 -69.11
C GLY A 26 -63.08 -10.33 -68.39
N GLU A 27 -64.06 -9.72 -69.05
CA GLU A 27 -65.45 -9.60 -68.62
C GLU A 27 -66.06 -10.97 -68.26
N ASP A 28 -66.84 -10.98 -67.19
CA ASP A 28 -67.64 -12.07 -66.60
C ASP A 28 -67.00 -12.97 -65.51
N SER A 29 -67.32 -12.59 -64.25
CA SER A 29 -67.11 -13.30 -62.96
C SER A 29 -65.68 -13.24 -62.38
N SER A 30 -65.40 -12.77 -61.17
CA SER A 30 -66.17 -12.38 -59.99
C SER A 30 -65.28 -11.45 -59.16
N TRP A 31 -65.60 -10.16 -59.02
CA TRP A 31 -64.90 -9.20 -58.13
C TRP A 31 -64.65 -9.74 -56.70
N LEU A 32 -65.50 -10.66 -56.27
CA LEU A 32 -65.43 -11.36 -54.99
C LEU A 32 -64.21 -12.30 -54.91
N LYS A 33 -63.80 -12.93 -56.03
CA LYS A 33 -62.56 -13.72 -56.11
C LYS A 33 -61.33 -12.84 -55.94
N ASP A 34 -61.27 -11.69 -56.62
CA ASP A 34 -60.14 -10.77 -56.53
C ASP A 34 -60.01 -10.18 -55.11
N LEU A 35 -61.14 -9.81 -54.50
CA LEU A 35 -61.18 -9.36 -53.12
C LEU A 35 -60.71 -10.44 -52.14
N LEU A 36 -61.15 -11.69 -52.31
CA LEU A 36 -60.72 -12.80 -51.47
C LEU A 36 -59.23 -13.08 -51.62
N VAL A 37 -58.72 -13.10 -52.85
CA VAL A 37 -57.29 -13.34 -53.11
C VAL A 37 -56.43 -12.21 -52.50
N SER A 38 -56.83 -10.95 -52.69
CA SER A 38 -56.15 -9.79 -52.08
C SER A 38 -56.20 -9.85 -50.55
N SER A 39 -57.35 -10.20 -49.98
CA SER A 39 -57.53 -10.32 -48.52
C SER A 39 -56.68 -11.45 -47.93
N ILE A 40 -56.60 -12.60 -48.60
CA ILE A 40 -55.75 -13.73 -48.19
C ILE A 40 -54.27 -13.34 -48.30
N GLY A 41 -53.87 -12.67 -49.38
CA GLY A 41 -52.50 -12.19 -49.55
C GLY A 41 -52.08 -11.20 -48.45
N ALA A 42 -52.95 -10.23 -48.14
CA ALA A 42 -52.74 -9.27 -47.06
C ALA A 42 -52.67 -9.95 -45.69
N LEU A 43 -53.55 -10.92 -45.42
CA LEU A 43 -53.55 -11.69 -44.17
C LEU A 43 -52.26 -12.53 -44.04
N LEU A 44 -51.82 -13.20 -45.11
CA LEU A 44 -50.57 -13.96 -45.11
C LEU A 44 -49.35 -13.05 -44.92
N GLY A 45 -49.33 -11.89 -45.59
CA GLY A 45 -48.28 -10.88 -45.40
C GLY A 45 -48.23 -10.37 -43.95
N PHE A 46 -49.40 -10.07 -43.36
CA PHE A 46 -49.50 -9.64 -41.97
C PHE A 46 -49.02 -10.72 -40.99
N VAL A 47 -49.47 -11.97 -41.16
CA VAL A 47 -49.04 -13.10 -40.30
C VAL A 47 -47.54 -13.34 -40.45
N GLY A 48 -47.01 -13.31 -41.67
CA GLY A 48 -45.58 -13.44 -41.94
C GLY A 48 -44.75 -12.35 -41.26
N ALA A 49 -45.15 -11.08 -41.42
CA ALA A 49 -44.50 -9.95 -40.77
C ALA A 49 -44.56 -10.05 -39.24
N PHE A 50 -45.70 -10.46 -38.67
CA PHE A 50 -45.87 -10.64 -37.24
C PHE A 50 -44.98 -11.74 -36.67
N LEU A 51 -44.83 -12.87 -37.37
CA LEU A 51 -43.93 -13.96 -36.97
C LEU A 51 -42.46 -13.53 -37.01
N ILE A 52 -42.04 -12.80 -38.06
CA ILE A 52 -40.68 -12.24 -38.16
C ILE A 52 -40.43 -11.26 -37.01
N PHE A 53 -41.36 -10.36 -36.74
CA PHE A 53 -41.25 -9.40 -35.63
C PHE A 53 -41.12 -10.11 -34.27
N LYS A 54 -41.91 -11.15 -34.00
CA LYS A 54 -41.80 -11.96 -32.77
C LYS A 54 -40.46 -12.68 -32.67
N TYR A 55 -39.95 -13.22 -33.78
CA TYR A 55 -38.65 -13.87 -33.82
C TYR A 55 -37.50 -12.88 -33.57
N GLN A 56 -37.57 -11.70 -34.19
CA GLN A 56 -36.59 -10.62 -33.99
C GLN A 56 -36.57 -10.14 -32.54
N LEU A 57 -37.75 -9.91 -31.93
CA LEU A 57 -37.84 -9.57 -30.50
C LEU A 57 -37.19 -10.62 -29.59
N LYS A 58 -37.33 -11.91 -29.91
CA LYS A 58 -36.69 -12.99 -29.15
C LYS A 58 -35.17 -12.94 -29.28
N ILE A 59 -34.64 -12.80 -30.50
CA ILE A 59 -33.20 -12.67 -30.73
C ILE A 59 -32.63 -11.44 -30.03
N ASP A 60 -33.29 -10.29 -30.16
CA ASP A 60 -32.83 -9.04 -29.57
C ASP A 60 -32.79 -9.12 -28.05
N ARG A 61 -33.80 -9.77 -27.45
CA ARG A 61 -33.83 -10.07 -26.01
C ARG A 61 -32.69 -10.99 -25.59
N GLU A 62 -32.49 -12.12 -26.27
CA GLU A 62 -31.38 -13.05 -25.95
C GLU A 62 -30.01 -12.39 -26.11
N LYS A 63 -29.85 -11.51 -27.11
CA LYS A 63 -28.62 -10.76 -27.34
C LYS A 63 -28.40 -9.71 -26.24
N ALA A 64 -29.44 -9.01 -25.83
CA ALA A 64 -29.38 -8.06 -24.72
C ALA A 64 -29.00 -8.75 -23.41
N GLU A 65 -29.66 -9.86 -23.08
CA GLU A 65 -29.37 -10.66 -21.88
C GLU A 65 -27.92 -11.19 -21.88
N LYS A 66 -27.43 -11.71 -23.02
CA LYS A 66 -26.03 -12.13 -23.16
C LYS A 66 -25.04 -10.97 -23.02
N SER A 67 -25.35 -9.82 -23.61
CA SER A 67 -24.50 -8.63 -23.52
C SER A 67 -24.42 -8.10 -22.10
N GLU A 68 -25.55 -8.09 -21.38
CA GLU A 68 -25.62 -7.67 -19.98
C GLU A 68 -24.84 -8.64 -19.08
N ALA A 69 -25.03 -9.96 -19.26
CA ALA A 69 -24.25 -10.97 -18.54
C ALA A 69 -22.74 -10.80 -18.77
N ALA A 70 -22.31 -10.60 -20.03
CA ALA A 70 -20.91 -10.33 -20.36
C ALA A 70 -20.37 -9.02 -19.77
N ALA A 71 -21.22 -8.00 -19.62
CA ALA A 71 -20.84 -6.76 -18.94
C ALA A 71 -20.64 -6.97 -17.43
N ILE A 72 -21.54 -7.71 -16.78
CA ILE A 72 -21.42 -8.10 -15.36
C ILE A 72 -20.15 -8.90 -15.12
N GLU A 73 -19.89 -9.92 -15.94
CA GLU A 73 -18.69 -10.77 -15.84
C GLU A 73 -17.40 -9.94 -15.96
N ARG A 74 -17.33 -9.00 -16.92
CA ARG A 74 -16.16 -8.12 -17.09
C ARG A 74 -15.94 -7.21 -15.89
N LYS A 75 -17.01 -6.63 -15.34
CA LYS A 75 -16.93 -5.80 -14.12
C LYS A 75 -16.39 -6.62 -12.95
N LEU A 76 -16.96 -7.80 -12.70
CA LEU A 76 -16.54 -8.65 -11.59
C LEU A 76 -15.12 -9.19 -11.77
N HIS A 77 -14.70 -9.50 -12.99
CA HIS A 77 -13.33 -9.90 -13.28
C HIS A 77 -12.33 -8.78 -12.97
N TYR A 78 -12.62 -7.55 -13.40
CA TYR A 78 -11.80 -6.39 -13.07
C TYR A 78 -11.78 -6.11 -11.56
N PHE A 79 -12.93 -6.20 -10.89
CA PHE A 79 -13.06 -6.06 -9.45
C PHE A 79 -12.21 -7.09 -8.69
N ALA A 80 -12.24 -8.35 -9.13
CA ALA A 80 -11.45 -9.45 -8.57
C ALA A 80 -9.95 -9.21 -8.74
N ALA A 81 -9.53 -8.81 -9.95
CA ALA A 81 -8.13 -8.55 -10.27
C ALA A 81 -7.58 -7.37 -9.43
N LEU A 82 -8.35 -6.29 -9.31
CA LEU A 82 -7.97 -5.13 -8.52
C LEU A 82 -7.88 -5.47 -7.03
N THR A 83 -8.87 -6.18 -6.49
CA THR A 83 -8.87 -6.63 -5.09
C THR A 83 -7.69 -7.54 -4.79
N HIS A 84 -7.38 -8.49 -5.69
CA HIS A 84 -6.23 -9.39 -5.55
C HIS A 84 -4.91 -8.62 -5.51
N LYS A 85 -4.75 -7.63 -6.39
CA LYS A 85 -3.56 -6.77 -6.41
C LYS A 85 -3.42 -5.95 -5.12
N ILE A 86 -4.52 -5.37 -4.63
CA ILE A 86 -4.54 -4.63 -3.35
C ILE A 86 -4.11 -5.53 -2.18
N ILE A 87 -4.61 -6.78 -2.12
CA ILE A 87 -4.19 -7.75 -1.10
C ILE A 87 -2.69 -8.02 -1.19
N SER A 88 -2.17 -8.28 -2.40
CA SER A 88 -0.74 -8.54 -2.61
C SER A 88 0.13 -7.36 -2.18
N SER A 89 -0.21 -6.14 -2.62
CA SER A 89 0.54 -4.93 -2.26
C SER A 89 0.46 -4.62 -0.77
N SER A 90 -0.67 -4.90 -0.11
CA SER A 90 -0.80 -4.70 1.33
C SER A 90 0.09 -5.65 2.13
N LYS A 91 0.19 -6.92 1.71
CA LYS A 91 1.12 -7.89 2.31
C LYS A 91 2.57 -7.48 2.10
N GLU A 92 2.92 -7.08 0.87
CA GLU A 92 4.25 -6.59 0.55
C GLU A 92 4.62 -5.35 1.40
N GLN A 93 3.67 -4.44 1.59
CA GLN A 93 3.89 -3.28 2.46
C GLN A 93 4.15 -3.68 3.92
N ALA A 94 3.41 -4.66 4.45
CA ALA A 94 3.65 -5.19 5.79
C ALA A 94 5.07 -5.78 5.90
N GLU A 95 5.53 -6.55 4.91
CA GLU A 95 6.90 -7.06 4.87
C GLU A 95 7.95 -5.93 4.83
N HIS A 96 7.72 -4.87 4.05
CA HIS A 96 8.62 -3.71 4.02
C HIS A 96 8.69 -2.99 5.37
N LEU A 97 7.57 -2.88 6.10
CA LEU A 97 7.55 -2.31 7.45
C LEU A 97 8.31 -3.19 8.46
N ASN A 98 8.16 -4.51 8.34
CA ASN A 98 8.88 -5.47 9.17
C ASN A 98 10.41 -5.32 8.98
N ARG A 99 10.87 -5.32 7.71
CA ARG A 99 12.29 -5.10 7.36
C ARG A 99 12.81 -3.74 7.83
N PHE A 100 11.99 -2.69 7.75
CA PHE A 100 12.32 -1.38 8.29
C PHE A 100 12.58 -1.46 9.80
N CYS A 101 11.68 -2.10 10.57
CA CYS A 101 11.84 -2.26 12.01
C CYS A 101 13.10 -3.06 12.37
N ASP A 102 13.37 -4.16 11.64
CA ASP A 102 14.55 -4.99 11.86
C ASP A 102 15.85 -4.25 11.51
N SER A 103 15.84 -3.42 10.47
CA SER A 103 17.00 -2.59 10.13
C SER A 103 17.21 -1.48 11.15
N PHE A 104 16.13 -0.89 11.67
CA PHE A 104 16.22 0.21 12.62
C PHE A 104 16.67 -0.26 14.02
N ASN A 105 16.31 -1.47 14.41
CA ASN A 105 16.81 -2.12 15.65
C ASN A 105 18.32 -2.37 15.65
N LYS A 106 18.98 -2.44 14.49
CA LYS A 106 20.41 -2.77 14.41
C LYS A 106 21.33 -1.59 14.72
N ASP A 107 20.89 -0.37 14.43
CA ASP A 107 21.67 0.84 14.67
C ASP A 107 20.72 1.98 15.08
N PRO A 108 20.71 2.39 16.37
CA PRO A 108 19.81 3.42 16.87
C PRO A 108 20.08 4.81 16.27
N PHE A 109 21.22 5.04 15.63
CA PHE A 109 21.61 6.32 15.03
C PHE A 109 21.40 6.39 13.52
N PHE A 110 21.01 5.27 12.89
CA PHE A 110 20.66 5.19 11.48
C PHE A 110 19.16 5.02 11.30
N MET A 111 18.50 5.97 10.64
CA MET A 111 17.08 5.88 10.32
C MET A 111 16.94 5.38 8.86
N PRO A 112 16.66 4.09 8.63
CA PRO A 112 16.45 3.58 7.27
C PRO A 112 15.19 4.21 6.67
N ARG A 113 15.13 4.32 5.33
CA ARG A 113 13.88 4.74 4.66
C ARG A 113 12.99 3.51 4.45
N PRO A 114 11.73 3.51 4.91
CA PRO A 114 10.81 2.42 4.62
C PRO A 114 10.53 2.37 3.12
N ALA A 115 10.54 1.16 2.56
CA ALA A 115 10.03 0.94 1.21
C ALA A 115 8.50 1.08 1.23
N LEU A 116 7.97 1.84 0.27
CA LEU A 116 6.55 2.10 0.13
C LEU A 116 6.03 1.49 -1.17
N VAL A 117 4.92 0.77 -1.09
CA VAL A 117 4.21 0.25 -2.25
C VAL A 117 3.32 1.32 -2.87
N SER A 118 3.04 1.20 -4.17
CA SER A 118 2.12 2.11 -4.84
C SER A 118 0.69 1.96 -4.31
N THR A 119 0.06 3.07 -3.94
CA THR A 119 -1.35 3.10 -3.50
C THR A 119 -2.34 3.36 -4.64
N LEU A 120 -1.86 3.40 -5.89
CA LEU A 120 -2.69 3.76 -7.04
C LEU A 120 -3.87 2.80 -7.25
N ASP A 121 -3.69 1.50 -7.01
CA ASP A 121 -4.77 0.53 -7.17
C ASP A 121 -5.84 0.67 -6.09
N ILE A 122 -5.44 1.04 -4.88
CA ILE A 122 -6.36 1.36 -3.78
C ILE A 122 -7.16 2.62 -4.11
N LYS A 123 -6.48 3.67 -4.60
CA LYS A 123 -7.15 4.91 -5.05
C LYS A 123 -8.10 4.68 -6.22
N ARG A 124 -7.69 3.89 -7.22
CA ARG A 124 -8.57 3.50 -8.33
C ARG A 124 -9.81 2.78 -7.81
N PHE A 125 -9.66 1.92 -6.81
CA PHE A 125 -10.78 1.24 -6.20
C PHE A 125 -11.73 2.22 -5.49
N SER A 126 -11.21 3.10 -4.65
CA SER A 126 -12.02 3.99 -3.79
C SER A 126 -12.60 5.21 -4.52
N GLU A 127 -11.91 5.72 -5.54
CA GLU A 127 -12.27 6.98 -6.20
C GLU A 127 -12.83 6.78 -7.62
N SER A 128 -12.41 5.72 -8.33
CA SER A 128 -12.73 5.57 -9.77
C SER A 128 -13.82 4.54 -10.06
N LEU A 129 -14.15 3.65 -9.11
CA LEU A 129 -15.20 2.65 -9.32
C LEU A 129 -16.57 3.26 -9.05
N ASN A 130 -17.54 2.99 -9.93
CA ASN A 130 -18.95 3.26 -9.63
C ASN A 130 -19.48 2.20 -8.65
N HIS A 131 -19.42 2.47 -7.35
CA HIS A 131 -19.73 1.48 -6.30
C HIS A 131 -21.11 0.84 -6.45
N GLU A 132 -22.10 1.60 -6.91
CA GLU A 132 -23.46 1.12 -7.16
C GLU A 132 -23.50 0.07 -8.27
N GLU A 133 -22.80 0.32 -9.38
CA GLU A 133 -22.73 -0.64 -10.50
C GLU A 133 -22.03 -1.93 -10.11
N TYR A 134 -20.94 -1.86 -9.32
CA TYR A 134 -20.23 -3.05 -8.85
C TYR A 134 -21.06 -3.81 -7.81
N TYR A 135 -21.80 -3.10 -6.95
CA TYR A 135 -22.75 -3.71 -6.04
C TYR A 135 -23.83 -4.51 -6.78
N HIS A 136 -24.47 -3.89 -7.79
CA HIS A 136 -25.47 -4.57 -8.62
C HIS A 136 -24.89 -5.76 -9.36
N ALA A 137 -23.71 -5.63 -9.98
CA ALA A 137 -23.03 -6.74 -10.62
C ALA A 137 -22.79 -7.90 -9.64
N TYR A 138 -22.35 -7.58 -8.41
CA TYR A 138 -22.05 -8.57 -7.37
C TYR A 138 -23.31 -9.30 -6.88
N ILE A 139 -24.39 -8.59 -6.54
CA ILE A 139 -25.63 -9.24 -6.08
C ILE A 139 -26.34 -10.00 -7.21
N THR A 140 -26.24 -9.55 -8.46
CA THR A 140 -26.80 -10.29 -9.61
C THR A 140 -26.07 -11.60 -9.81
N LYS A 141 -24.74 -11.63 -9.60
CA LYS A 141 -23.93 -12.85 -9.74
C LYS A 141 -24.07 -13.82 -8.58
N PHE A 142 -24.07 -13.32 -7.35
CA PHE A 142 -24.01 -14.14 -6.12
C PHE A 142 -25.35 -14.25 -5.37
N GLY A 143 -26.39 -13.56 -5.85
CA GLY A 143 -27.72 -13.54 -5.27
C GLY A 143 -27.88 -12.48 -4.17
N LEU A 144 -29.05 -11.85 -4.13
CA LEU A 144 -29.41 -10.87 -3.10
C LEU A 144 -29.76 -11.58 -1.78
N LYS A 145 -28.75 -11.78 -0.95
CA LYS A 145 -28.87 -12.33 0.41
C LYS A 145 -28.17 -11.40 1.40
N ASN A 146 -28.56 -11.43 2.67
CA ASN A 146 -27.95 -10.59 3.70
C ASN A 146 -26.44 -10.85 3.81
N GLU A 147 -26.01 -12.10 3.66
CA GLU A 147 -24.60 -12.50 3.70
C GLU A 147 -23.83 -11.89 2.53
N THR A 148 -24.37 -11.94 1.31
CA THR A 148 -23.76 -11.35 0.11
C THR A 148 -23.59 -9.83 0.24
N VAL A 149 -24.62 -9.15 0.76
CA VAL A 149 -24.58 -7.69 1.00
C VAL A 149 -23.54 -7.35 2.06
N TYR A 150 -23.47 -8.14 3.14
CA TYR A 150 -22.50 -7.96 4.20
C TYR A 150 -21.06 -8.20 3.73
N GLU A 151 -20.82 -9.25 2.96
CA GLU A 151 -19.53 -9.54 2.31
C GLU A 151 -19.09 -8.37 1.43
N PHE A 152 -19.99 -7.84 0.60
CA PHE A 152 -19.69 -6.70 -0.27
C PHE A 152 -19.32 -5.44 0.53
N ARG A 153 -20.08 -5.12 1.58
CA ARG A 153 -19.77 -3.98 2.46
C ARG A 153 -18.42 -4.12 3.16
N ARG A 154 -18.04 -5.36 3.54
CA ARG A 154 -16.73 -5.63 4.14
C ARG A 154 -15.58 -5.35 3.17
N PHE A 155 -15.74 -5.54 1.87
CA PHE A 155 -14.70 -5.15 0.88
C PHE A 155 -14.33 -3.69 1.01
N TYR A 156 -15.35 -2.84 0.91
CA TYR A 156 -15.18 -1.41 0.96
C TYR A 156 -14.60 -0.98 2.30
N ALA A 157 -15.12 -1.51 3.40
CA ALA A 157 -14.60 -1.18 4.73
C ALA A 157 -13.10 -1.46 4.87
N TYR A 158 -12.60 -2.60 4.39
CA TYR A 158 -11.16 -2.91 4.46
C TYR A 158 -10.32 -2.11 3.46
N ILE A 159 -10.85 -1.83 2.27
CA ILE A 159 -10.13 -1.04 1.26
C ILE A 159 -10.06 0.43 1.68
N ASP A 160 -11.13 0.99 2.23
CA ASP A 160 -11.14 2.34 2.80
C ASP A 160 -10.18 2.44 3.97
N PHE A 161 -10.14 1.43 4.84
CA PHE A 161 -9.15 1.35 5.93
C PHE A 161 -7.72 1.41 5.38
N LEU A 162 -7.41 0.61 4.36
CA LEU A 162 -6.09 0.62 3.71
C LEU A 162 -5.79 1.97 3.02
N ASN A 163 -6.79 2.56 2.35
CA ASN A 163 -6.67 3.85 1.68
C ASN A 163 -6.36 4.99 2.66
N MET A 164 -6.94 4.94 3.86
CA MET A 164 -6.67 5.91 4.93
C MET A 164 -5.36 5.63 5.67
N GLY A 165 -5.03 4.35 5.89
CA GLY A 165 -3.87 3.94 6.70
C GLY A 165 -2.53 4.11 5.99
N LEU A 166 -2.44 3.74 4.71
CA LEU A 166 -1.15 3.79 3.99
C LEU A 166 -0.55 5.20 3.88
N PRO A 167 -1.32 6.27 3.61
CA PRO A 167 -0.79 7.62 3.63
C PRO A 167 -0.28 8.08 5.00
N GLN A 168 -0.82 7.54 6.11
CA GLN A 168 -0.38 7.91 7.47
C GLN A 168 1.03 7.41 7.78
N LEU A 169 1.52 6.38 7.06
CA LEU A 169 2.89 5.88 7.22
C LEU A 169 3.95 6.93 6.85
N ASP A 170 3.71 7.72 5.82
CA ASP A 170 4.64 8.77 5.38
C ASP A 170 4.72 9.90 6.42
N GLU A 171 3.58 10.27 7.00
CA GLU A 171 3.53 11.28 8.07
C GLU A 171 4.21 10.78 9.35
N LEU A 172 3.91 9.55 9.77
CA LEU A 172 4.58 8.89 10.90
C LEU A 172 6.10 8.84 10.69
N PHE A 173 6.54 8.50 9.47
CA PHE A 173 7.97 8.47 9.12
C PHE A 173 8.60 9.87 9.21
N LYS A 174 7.99 10.90 8.64
CA LYS A 174 8.50 12.28 8.70
C LYS A 174 8.67 12.75 10.14
N GLN A 175 7.68 12.53 10.99
CA GLN A 175 7.75 12.89 12.40
C GLN A 175 8.87 12.13 13.12
N SER A 176 9.01 10.84 12.82
CA SER A 176 10.08 10.00 13.39
C SER A 176 11.47 10.49 12.96
N VAL A 177 11.64 10.91 11.70
CA VAL A 177 12.90 11.45 11.17
C VAL A 177 13.29 12.75 11.87
N LEU A 178 12.33 13.66 12.08
CA LEU A 178 12.59 14.92 12.79
C LEU A 178 13.09 14.67 14.21
N ASN A 179 12.35 13.88 14.99
CA ASN A 179 12.72 13.52 16.36
C ASN A 179 14.08 12.78 16.42
N HIS A 180 14.30 11.84 15.50
CA HIS A 180 15.57 11.10 15.40
C HIS A 180 16.76 12.00 15.16
N ASN A 181 16.62 12.98 14.25
CA ASN A 181 17.67 13.92 13.91
C ASN A 181 17.94 14.92 15.02
N ASP A 182 16.90 15.39 15.73
CA ASP A 182 17.06 16.30 16.87
C ASP A 182 17.85 15.64 18.00
N LEU A 183 17.47 14.41 18.39
CA LEU A 183 18.19 13.64 19.41
C LEU A 183 19.60 13.28 18.97
N LYS A 184 19.80 12.91 17.70
CA LYS A 184 21.13 12.65 17.14
C LYS A 184 22.02 13.90 17.21
N ARG A 185 21.49 15.06 16.86
CA ARG A 185 22.22 16.35 16.92
C ARG A 185 22.58 16.71 18.35
N GLU A 186 21.65 16.60 19.30
CA GLU A 186 21.94 16.87 20.72
C GLU A 186 23.02 15.92 21.24
N TYR A 187 22.88 14.62 20.97
CA TYR A 187 23.87 13.62 21.35
C TYR A 187 25.27 13.95 20.80
N THR A 188 25.38 14.22 19.49
CA THR A 188 26.67 14.59 18.87
C THR A 188 27.23 15.89 19.45
N GLY A 189 26.39 16.86 19.80
CA GLY A 189 26.81 18.09 20.47
C GLY A 189 27.45 17.81 21.83
N LEU A 190 26.75 17.06 22.70
CA LEU A 190 27.23 16.69 24.02
C LEU A 190 28.50 15.82 23.97
N LEU A 191 28.57 14.91 23.01
CA LEU A 191 29.73 14.07 22.77
C LEU A 191 30.96 14.92 22.43
N ASN A 192 30.83 15.85 21.48
CA ASN A 192 31.92 16.75 21.11
C ASN A 192 32.34 17.69 22.25
N GLU A 193 31.38 18.20 23.02
CA GLU A 193 31.66 19.01 24.21
C GLU A 193 32.43 18.21 25.27
N SER A 194 32.02 16.96 25.56
CA SER A 194 32.72 16.11 26.53
C SER A 194 34.16 15.81 26.10
N ALA A 195 34.39 15.54 24.81
CA ALA A 195 35.72 15.34 24.25
C ALA A 195 36.57 16.62 24.33
N HIS A 196 35.98 17.80 24.14
CA HIS A 196 36.68 19.08 24.31
C HIS A 196 37.11 19.30 25.76
N ILE A 197 36.21 19.10 26.73
CA ILE A 197 36.51 19.22 28.16
C ILE A 197 37.65 18.28 28.55
N ALA A 198 37.62 17.03 28.10
CA ALA A 198 38.69 16.07 28.38
C ALA A 198 40.04 16.50 27.78
N ARG A 199 40.08 17.05 26.56
CA ARG A 199 41.31 17.60 25.96
C ARG A 199 41.87 18.76 26.79
N ASP A 200 41.01 19.67 27.24
CA ASP A 200 41.43 20.78 28.09
C ASP A 200 41.99 20.30 29.43
N LEU A 201 41.36 19.31 30.05
CA LEU A 201 41.83 18.69 31.30
C LEU A 201 43.20 18.04 31.13
N VAL A 202 43.39 17.24 30.07
CA VAL A 202 44.67 16.64 29.70
C VAL A 202 45.75 17.72 29.54
N ARG A 203 45.45 18.80 28.81
CA ARG A 203 46.39 19.92 28.60
C ARG A 203 46.74 20.64 29.91
N ILE A 204 45.75 20.94 30.75
CA ILE A 204 45.96 21.64 32.02
C ILE A 204 46.82 20.78 32.96
N LYS A 205 46.48 19.50 33.15
CA LYS A 205 47.22 18.60 34.05
C LYS A 205 48.66 18.36 33.55
N ALA A 206 48.86 18.21 32.23
CA ALA A 206 50.19 18.10 31.64
C ALA A 206 51.05 19.37 31.85
N ASN A 207 50.45 20.56 31.72
CA ASN A 207 51.14 21.85 31.93
C ASN A 207 51.40 22.17 33.41
N SER A 208 50.65 21.57 34.34
CA SER A 208 50.77 21.78 35.79
C SER A 208 52.00 21.10 36.41
N GLY A 209 52.86 20.46 35.62
CA GLY A 209 54.09 19.84 36.10
C GLY A 209 53.94 18.36 36.49
N ILE A 210 52.78 17.74 36.23
CA ILE A 210 52.63 16.27 36.22
C ILE A 210 53.39 15.75 34.99
N LYS A 211 54.72 15.69 35.11
CA LYS A 211 55.61 15.09 34.12
C LYS A 211 55.62 13.57 34.32
N PRO A 212 56.09 12.79 33.34
CA PRO A 212 56.26 11.34 33.50
C PRO A 212 57.09 10.91 34.72
N ASN A 213 57.84 11.83 35.35
CA ASN A 213 58.66 11.61 36.55
C ASN A 213 58.10 12.26 37.83
N SER A 214 56.86 12.79 37.83
CA SER A 214 56.22 13.28 39.07
C SER A 214 55.88 12.10 40.00
N SER A 215 55.76 12.35 41.31
CA SER A 215 55.31 11.33 42.27
C SER A 215 53.79 11.07 42.22
N ASP A 216 53.06 11.83 41.41
CA ASP A 216 51.61 11.73 41.24
C ASP A 216 51.27 10.70 40.16
N GLU A 217 51.36 9.41 40.52
CA GLU A 217 51.06 8.30 39.62
C GLU A 217 49.58 8.26 39.20
N GLU A 218 48.68 8.73 40.06
CA GLU A 218 47.24 8.76 39.77
C GLU A 218 46.92 9.76 38.66
N GLY A 219 47.49 10.97 38.74
CA GLY A 219 47.36 11.98 37.69
C GLY A 219 47.92 11.52 36.33
N LYS A 220 49.01 10.76 36.32
CA LYS A 220 49.57 10.19 35.07
C LYS A 220 48.63 9.15 34.45
N GLN A 221 48.08 8.25 35.26
CA GLN A 221 47.14 7.23 34.79
C GLN A 221 45.90 7.86 34.18
N LEU A 222 45.34 8.91 34.81
CA LEU A 222 44.22 9.67 34.27
C LEU A 222 44.55 10.30 32.91
N ILE A 223 45.69 10.99 32.79
CA ILE A 223 46.10 11.64 31.54
C ILE A 223 46.26 10.59 30.43
N GLN A 224 46.98 9.50 30.71
CA GLN A 224 47.23 8.44 29.74
C GLN A 224 45.91 7.80 29.27
N PHE A 225 45.02 7.48 30.20
CA PHE A 225 43.72 6.91 29.90
C PHE A 225 42.88 7.85 29.02
N LEU A 226 42.75 9.13 29.39
CA LEU A 226 41.97 10.08 28.60
C LEU A 226 42.57 10.32 27.21
N GLN A 227 43.89 10.36 27.09
CA GLN A 227 44.58 10.51 25.79
C GLN A 227 44.30 9.33 24.87
N GLU A 228 44.45 8.11 25.37
CA GLU A 228 44.16 6.88 24.60
C GLU A 228 42.70 6.87 24.11
N ARG A 229 41.75 7.21 24.99
CA ARG A 229 40.32 7.27 24.63
C ARG A 229 40.00 8.37 23.63
N LEU A 230 40.63 9.55 23.76
CA LEU A 230 40.48 10.63 22.80
C LEU A 230 41.06 10.25 21.42
N ASP A 231 42.19 9.56 21.38
CA ASP A 231 42.82 9.12 20.13
C ASP A 231 41.94 8.09 19.42
N ASN A 232 41.41 7.10 20.14
CA ASN A 232 40.46 6.12 19.61
C ASN A 232 39.19 6.81 19.09
N TYR A 233 38.63 7.74 19.87
CA TYR A 233 37.46 8.53 19.46
C TYR A 233 37.73 9.30 18.15
N ASN A 234 38.88 9.96 18.02
CA ASN A 234 39.24 10.71 16.81
C ASN A 234 39.44 9.79 15.61
N GLN A 235 40.07 8.63 15.79
CA GLN A 235 40.25 7.63 14.74
C GLN A 235 38.90 7.08 14.26
N ASN A 236 38.00 6.76 15.18
CA ASN A 236 36.65 6.29 14.86
C ASN A 236 35.86 7.38 14.12
N ALA A 237 35.87 8.61 14.61
CA ALA A 237 35.22 9.74 13.95
C ALA A 237 35.71 9.96 12.52
N ALA A 238 36.98 9.67 12.22
CA ALA A 238 37.55 9.78 10.89
C ALA A 238 37.17 8.61 9.96
N ASN A 239 37.06 7.38 10.48
CA ASN A 239 36.93 6.17 9.67
C ASN A 239 35.46 5.76 9.45
N ASN A 240 34.64 5.87 10.49
CA ASN A 240 33.22 5.52 10.48
C ASN A 240 32.60 6.24 11.67
N ALA A 241 31.84 7.30 11.45
CA ALA A 241 31.15 8.08 12.50
C ALA A 241 30.02 7.27 13.18
N ASN A 242 30.34 6.07 13.65
CA ASN A 242 29.47 5.18 14.39
C ASN A 242 29.33 5.72 15.81
N LEU A 243 28.19 6.38 16.04
CA LEU A 243 27.86 6.99 17.32
C LEU A 243 27.63 5.95 18.43
N LEU A 244 27.35 4.69 18.07
CA LEU A 244 27.25 3.59 19.03
C LEU A 244 28.64 3.24 19.58
N THR A 245 29.64 3.08 18.72
CA THR A 245 31.03 2.89 19.16
C THR A 245 31.51 4.05 20.02
N ALA A 246 31.12 5.28 19.69
CA ALA A 246 31.43 6.43 20.54
C ALA A 246 30.69 6.40 21.89
N GLN A 247 29.48 5.85 21.98
CA GLN A 247 28.81 5.63 23.27
C GLN A 247 29.62 4.64 24.12
N GLU A 248 29.97 3.49 23.55
CA GLU A 248 30.64 2.39 24.26
C GLU A 248 32.07 2.78 24.68
N GLU A 249 32.90 3.24 23.74
CA GLU A 249 34.33 3.43 23.97
C GLU A 249 34.69 4.77 24.61
N TRP A 250 33.86 5.80 24.39
CA TRP A 250 34.11 7.13 24.96
C TRP A 250 33.19 7.39 26.15
N VAL A 251 31.87 7.35 25.96
CA VAL A 251 30.95 7.79 27.01
C VAL A 251 30.97 6.83 28.20
N ASP A 252 30.77 5.54 27.96
CA ASP A 252 30.59 4.55 29.02
C ASP A 252 31.92 4.27 29.75
N GLU A 253 32.98 3.97 29.01
CA GLU A 253 34.28 3.64 29.61
C GLU A 253 34.89 4.83 30.38
N VAL A 254 34.81 6.05 29.85
CA VAL A 254 35.32 7.23 30.57
C VAL A 254 34.44 7.54 31.78
N SER A 255 33.11 7.43 31.67
CA SER A 255 32.21 7.66 32.80
C SER A 255 32.47 6.68 33.94
N VAL A 256 32.62 5.38 33.63
CA VAL A 256 32.93 4.33 34.62
C VAL A 256 34.28 4.59 35.29
N PHE A 257 35.32 4.87 34.50
CA PHE A 257 36.66 5.14 35.04
C PHE A 257 36.67 6.34 35.99
N LEU A 258 36.08 7.47 35.57
CA LEU A 258 36.05 8.68 36.38
C LEU A 258 35.23 8.51 37.66
N LYS A 259 34.10 7.80 37.61
CA LYS A 259 33.26 7.55 38.80
C LYS A 259 33.87 6.55 39.78
N ASP A 260 34.66 5.60 39.30
CA ASP A 260 35.34 4.62 40.17
C ASP A 260 36.58 5.21 40.84
N LYS A 261 37.42 5.92 40.06
CA LYS A 261 38.73 6.38 40.53
C LYS A 261 38.76 7.83 40.99
N HIS A 262 37.89 8.69 40.46
CA HIS A 262 38.02 10.14 40.62
C HIS A 262 36.69 10.83 40.95
N LYS A 263 35.79 10.13 41.64
CA LYS A 263 34.46 10.66 42.00
C LYS A 263 34.53 11.97 42.79
N ASP A 264 35.56 12.15 43.59
CA ASP A 264 35.73 13.30 44.49
C ASP A 264 36.64 14.40 43.90
N ASP A 265 37.19 14.25 42.67
CA ASP A 265 37.96 15.31 42.01
C ASP A 265 37.00 16.37 41.45
N GLU A 266 36.98 17.55 42.10
CA GLU A 266 36.14 18.69 41.69
C GLU A 266 36.43 19.15 40.25
N THR A 267 37.67 19.00 39.77
CA THR A 267 38.07 19.42 38.43
C THR A 267 37.49 18.54 37.33
N LEU A 268 37.07 17.31 37.66
CA LEU A 268 36.49 16.34 36.73
C LEU A 268 34.96 16.33 36.75
N GLN A 269 34.33 17.04 37.70
CA GLN A 269 32.87 17.02 37.86
C GLN A 269 32.12 17.52 36.64
N ASP A 270 32.65 18.50 35.92
CA ASP A 270 32.01 19.00 34.70
C ASP A 270 31.99 17.92 33.59
N LEU A 271 33.11 17.20 33.42
CA LEU A 271 33.20 16.10 32.48
C LEU A 271 32.25 14.95 32.87
N ILE A 272 32.23 14.55 34.15
CA ILE A 272 31.33 13.50 34.66
C ILE A 272 29.87 13.88 34.38
N LYS A 273 29.45 15.10 34.73
CA LYS A 273 28.09 15.60 34.47
C LYS A 273 27.76 15.61 32.98
N LYS A 274 28.73 15.96 32.12
CA LYS A 274 28.53 15.96 30.67
C LYS A 274 28.33 14.54 30.14
N LEU A 275 29.18 13.60 30.54
CA LEU A 275 29.08 12.18 30.15
C LEU A 275 27.75 11.58 30.62
N ASP A 276 27.30 11.90 31.84
CA ASP A 276 26.00 11.47 32.36
C ASP A 276 24.84 12.00 31.52
N ARG A 277 24.91 13.29 31.14
CA ARG A 277 23.90 13.87 30.25
C ARG A 277 23.94 13.20 28.87
N THR A 278 25.12 12.94 28.30
CA THR A 278 25.26 12.24 27.02
C THR A 278 24.63 10.85 27.07
N SER A 279 24.91 10.08 28.14
CA SER A 279 24.32 8.75 28.37
C SER A 279 22.79 8.82 28.52
N ASN A 280 22.27 9.82 29.24
CA ASN A 280 20.81 10.02 29.35
C ASN A 280 20.17 10.31 27.98
N VAL A 281 20.78 11.15 27.14
CA VAL A 281 20.28 11.44 25.79
C VAL A 281 20.35 10.19 24.90
N PHE A 282 21.37 9.34 25.05
CA PHE A 282 21.43 8.04 24.38
C PHE A 282 20.25 7.14 24.79
N LEU A 283 19.98 7.01 26.09
CA LEU A 283 18.85 6.22 26.58
C LEU A 283 17.49 6.78 26.13
N ASP A 284 17.33 8.11 26.13
CA ASP A 284 16.12 8.76 25.63
C ASP A 284 15.93 8.50 24.13
N LYS A 285 17.03 8.43 23.37
CA LYS A 285 17.03 8.05 21.97
C LYS A 285 16.63 6.60 21.74
N GLU A 286 17.15 5.66 22.53
CA GLU A 286 16.73 4.26 22.46
C GLU A 286 15.23 4.11 22.73
N ARG A 287 14.72 4.74 23.80
CA ARG A 287 13.28 4.74 24.09
C ARG A 287 12.47 5.38 22.97
N ALA A 288 12.93 6.48 22.39
CA ALA A 288 12.26 7.10 21.25
C ALA A 288 12.24 6.17 20.03
N ASN A 289 13.32 5.45 19.75
CA ASN A 289 13.38 4.47 18.68
C ASN A 289 12.43 3.30 18.92
N GLU A 290 12.34 2.79 20.15
CA GLU A 290 11.36 1.75 20.53
C GLU A 290 9.93 2.21 20.27
N VAL A 291 9.59 3.46 20.60
CA VAL A 291 8.27 4.04 20.31
C VAL A 291 7.98 4.06 18.80
N VAL A 292 8.97 4.43 17.99
CA VAL A 292 8.86 4.42 16.51
C VAL A 292 8.65 2.98 16.02
N ILE A 293 9.48 2.03 16.45
CA ILE A 293 9.38 0.61 16.07
C ILE A 293 8.02 0.05 16.44
N ASN A 294 7.55 0.29 17.66
CA ASN A 294 6.25 -0.18 18.12
C ASN A 294 5.09 0.45 17.32
N SER A 295 5.23 1.72 16.93
CA SER A 295 4.25 2.40 16.08
C SER A 295 4.19 1.76 14.69
N PHE A 296 5.34 1.50 14.06
CA PHE A 296 5.38 0.84 12.74
C PHE A 296 4.93 -0.62 12.79
N ARG A 297 5.29 -1.39 13.83
CA ARG A 297 4.79 -2.76 14.05
C ARG A 297 3.27 -2.80 14.25
N LYS A 298 2.71 -1.79 14.92
CA LYS A 298 1.25 -1.66 15.07
C LYS A 298 0.58 -1.41 13.72
N GLU A 299 1.14 -0.55 12.87
CA GLU A 299 0.61 -0.33 11.52
C GLU A 299 0.82 -1.55 10.60
N GLU A 300 1.96 -2.23 10.68
CA GLU A 300 2.20 -3.52 10.03
C GLU A 300 1.11 -4.54 10.38
N ALA A 301 0.85 -4.74 11.67
CA ALA A 301 -0.15 -5.69 12.14
C ALA A 301 -1.56 -5.36 11.62
N LYS A 302 -1.94 -4.07 11.65
CA LYS A 302 -3.21 -3.58 11.12
C LYS A 302 -3.34 -3.80 9.62
N ILE A 303 -2.31 -3.48 8.84
CA ILE A 303 -2.29 -3.68 7.38
C ILE A 303 -2.39 -5.16 7.05
N LEU A 304 -1.63 -6.00 7.75
CA LEU A 304 -1.67 -7.45 7.58
C LEU A 304 -3.06 -8.00 7.91
N GLU A 305 -3.63 -7.62 9.06
CA GLU A 305 -4.97 -8.02 9.48
C GLU A 305 -6.03 -7.59 8.45
N ALA A 306 -6.00 -6.35 7.98
CA ALA A 306 -6.90 -5.86 6.95
C ALA A 306 -6.74 -6.63 5.63
N SER A 307 -5.50 -6.98 5.24
CA SER A 307 -5.22 -7.76 4.03
C SER A 307 -5.78 -9.19 4.12
N VAL A 308 -5.66 -9.83 5.30
CA VAL A 308 -6.19 -11.17 5.56
C VAL A 308 -7.72 -11.14 5.52
N LYS A 309 -8.34 -10.19 6.23
CA LYS A 309 -9.80 -10.05 6.26
C LYS A 309 -10.38 -9.66 4.89
N LEU A 310 -9.65 -8.86 4.11
CA LEU A 310 -10.01 -8.55 2.72
C LEU A 310 -9.92 -9.80 1.84
N SER A 311 -8.87 -10.61 2.01
CA SER A 311 -8.75 -11.91 1.33
C SER A 311 -9.92 -12.82 1.69
N GLU A 312 -10.23 -12.98 2.98
CA GLU A 312 -11.35 -13.81 3.44
C GLU A 312 -12.69 -13.39 2.85
N ALA A 313 -12.99 -12.08 2.90
CA ALA A 313 -14.20 -11.54 2.30
C ALA A 313 -14.23 -11.82 0.78
N SER A 314 -13.07 -11.80 0.12
CA SER A 314 -12.98 -11.81 -1.36
C SER A 314 -12.77 -13.18 -1.94
N ASN A 315 -12.64 -14.20 -1.09
CA ASN A 315 -12.38 -15.58 -1.50
C ASN A 315 -13.37 -16.07 -2.56
N LYS A 316 -14.68 -15.82 -2.42
CA LYS A 316 -15.67 -16.23 -3.44
C LYS A 316 -15.42 -15.57 -4.80
N LEU A 317 -15.15 -14.26 -4.78
CA LEU A 317 -14.89 -13.47 -5.97
C LEU A 317 -13.57 -13.91 -6.64
N ILE A 318 -12.48 -13.98 -5.87
CA ILE A 318 -11.15 -14.37 -6.36
C ILE A 318 -11.15 -15.81 -6.85
N ALA A 319 -11.76 -16.75 -6.13
CA ALA A 319 -11.85 -18.15 -6.56
C ALA A 319 -12.61 -18.29 -7.88
N GLN A 320 -13.69 -17.52 -8.06
CA GLN A 320 -14.49 -17.55 -9.28
C GLN A 320 -13.75 -16.95 -10.50
N TYR A 321 -12.95 -15.91 -10.31
CA TYR A 321 -12.43 -15.10 -11.44
C TYR A 321 -10.92 -15.17 -11.67
N ILE A 322 -10.13 -15.55 -10.66
CA ILE A 322 -8.66 -15.59 -10.73
C ILE A 322 -8.16 -17.03 -10.70
N LEU A 323 -8.60 -17.85 -9.74
CA LEU A 323 -8.08 -19.22 -9.60
C LEU A 323 -8.50 -20.14 -10.75
N LYS A 324 -9.63 -19.88 -11.40
CA LYS A 324 -10.09 -20.63 -12.59
C LYS A 324 -9.24 -20.43 -13.83
N ILE A 325 -8.34 -19.45 -13.86
CA ILE A 325 -7.49 -19.16 -15.02
C ILE A 325 -6.19 -19.98 -14.98
N ASN A 326 -5.81 -20.48 -13.79
CA ASN A 326 -4.55 -21.20 -13.59
C ASN A 326 -4.68 -22.74 -13.65
N ASN A 327 -5.88 -23.26 -13.88
CA ASN A 327 -6.18 -24.69 -14.05
C ASN A 327 -6.73 -24.96 -15.44
#